data_AF-A0A0C3DHX2-F1
#
_entry.id   AF-A0A0C3DHX2-F1
#
_cell.length_a   1.000
_cell.length_b   1.000
_cell.length_c   1.000
_cell.angle_alpha   90.00
_cell.angle_beta   90.00
_cell.angle_gamma   90.00
#
_symmetry.space_group_name_H-M   'P 1'
#
loop_
_entity.id
_entity.type
_entity.pdbx_description
1 polymer ?
#
loop_
_entity_poly.entity_id
_entity_poly.type
_entity_poly.pdbx_seq_one_letter_code
_entity_poly.pdbx_strand_id
1 'polypeptide(L)' 'NLRSDPYEEADVTSNIYWDWVLDHVYLYVPAQAYVAKFLETFKEFPPSQTPASFNLDSVMEKLKTAPTTK' A
#
# COMPACT_ATOMS: atom_id res chain seq x y z
N ASN A 1 12.05 -0.32 -11.96
CA ASN A 1 12.90 0.83 -11.54
C ASN A 1 12.09 2.09 -11.80
N LEU A 2 11.70 2.83 -10.75
CA LEU A 2 10.84 4.02 -10.86
C LEU A 2 11.42 5.15 -11.73
N ARG A 3 12.75 5.19 -11.94
CA ARG A 3 13.36 6.16 -12.87
C ARG A 3 13.11 5.80 -14.34
N SER A 4 13.05 4.51 -14.63
CA SER A 4 12.84 3.98 -15.99
C SER A 4 11.37 3.75 -16.29
N ASP A 5 10.56 3.53 -15.26
CA ASP A 5 9.12 3.32 -15.34
C ASP A 5 8.42 4.14 -14.23
N PRO A 6 8.21 5.45 -14.45
CA PRO A 6 7.59 6.33 -13.47
C PRO A 6 6.10 6.06 -13.24
N TYR A 7 5.45 5.40 -14.20
CA TYR A 7 4.00 5.13 -14.18
C TYR A 7 3.67 3.67 -13.83
N GLU A 8 4.68 2.84 -13.62
CA GLU A 8 4.53 1.42 -13.25
C GLU A 8 3.76 0.60 -14.31
N GLU A 9 3.99 0.89 -15.61
CA GLU A 9 3.28 0.26 -16.75
C GLU A 9 4.19 -0.66 -17.59
N ALA A 10 5.34 -1.08 -17.06
CA ALA A 10 6.29 -1.92 -17.81
C ALA A 10 5.69 -3.26 -18.26
N ASP A 11 4.69 -3.81 -17.57
CA ASP A 11 4.04 -5.07 -17.94
C ASP A 11 3.18 -4.99 -19.22
N VAL A 12 2.67 -3.79 -19.54
CA VAL A 12 1.88 -3.52 -20.76
C VAL A 12 2.74 -2.93 -21.88
N THR A 13 3.66 -2.03 -21.53
CA THR A 13 4.38 -1.19 -22.51
C THR A 13 5.73 -1.76 -22.95
N SER A 14 6.28 -2.73 -22.21
CA SER A 14 7.59 -3.31 -22.50
C SER A 14 7.49 -4.71 -23.11
N ASN A 15 8.28 -4.94 -24.15
CA ASN A 15 8.37 -6.26 -24.78
C ASN A 15 9.25 -7.27 -24.00
N ILE A 16 9.99 -6.81 -22.99
CA ILE A 16 11.00 -7.61 -22.27
C ILE A 16 10.79 -7.65 -20.76
N TYR A 17 9.65 -7.15 -20.27
CA TYR A 17 9.40 -7.04 -18.83
C TYR A 17 9.46 -8.40 -18.13
N TRP A 18 8.81 -9.42 -18.70
CA TRP A 18 8.77 -10.75 -18.10
C TRP A 18 10.11 -11.47 -18.12
N ASP A 19 10.92 -11.28 -19.17
CA ASP A 19 12.29 -11.81 -19.21
C ASP A 19 13.14 -11.17 -18.10
N TRP A 20 13.07 -9.86 -17.94
CA TRP A 20 13.76 -9.15 -16.86
C TRP A 20 13.30 -9.62 -15.47
N VAL A 21 11.99 -9.85 -15.26
CA VAL A 21 11.46 -10.38 -14.00
C VAL A 21 12.04 -11.76 -13.70
N LEU A 22 12.05 -12.66 -14.68
CA LEU A 22 12.53 -14.03 -14.52
C LEU A 22 14.03 -14.10 -14.24
N ASP A 23 14.82 -13.27 -14.92
CA ASP A 23 16.26 -13.14 -14.66
C ASP A 23 16.55 -12.71 -13.21
N HIS A 24 15.61 -12.01 -12.56
CA HIS A 24 15.74 -11.49 -11.20
C HIS A 24 14.89 -12.22 -10.16
N VAL A 25 14.27 -13.37 -10.49
CA VAL A 25 13.36 -14.10 -9.60
C VAL A 25 14.02 -14.54 -8.28
N TYR A 26 15.35 -14.71 -8.29
CA TYR A 26 16.14 -15.06 -7.12
C TYR A 26 16.06 -14.02 -5.99
N LEU A 27 15.59 -12.79 -6.27
CA LEU A 27 15.39 -11.74 -5.27
C LEU A 27 14.12 -11.93 -4.42
N TYR A 28 13.15 -12.73 -4.85
CA TYR A 28 11.84 -12.81 -4.20
C TYR A 28 11.88 -13.47 -2.82
N VAL A 29 12.59 -14.60 -2.68
CA VAL A 29 12.73 -15.33 -1.40
C VAL A 29 13.44 -14.49 -0.32
N PRO A 30 14.60 -13.87 -0.56
CA PRO A 30 15.24 -13.02 0.45
C PRO A 30 14.43 -11.76 0.78
N ALA A 31 13.69 -11.20 -0.18
CA ALA A 31 12.81 -10.07 0.06
C ALA A 31 11.70 -10.40 1.08
N GLN A 32 11.17 -11.63 1.06
CA GLN A 32 10.18 -12.08 2.05
C GLN A 32 10.71 -12.00 3.48
N ALA A 33 11.95 -12.43 3.72
CA ALA A 33 12.56 -12.36 5.05
C ALA A 33 12.74 -10.90 5.52
N TYR A 34 13.11 -10.01 4.60
CA TYR A 34 13.23 -8.58 4.90
C TYR A 34 11.88 -7.94 5.27
N VAL A 35 10.84 -8.21 4.49
CA VAL A 35 9.48 -7.71 4.77
C VAL A 35 8.93 -8.33 6.07
N ALA A 36 9.19 -9.61 6.32
CA ALA A 36 8.78 -10.28 7.56
C ALA A 36 9.36 -9.59 8.79
N LYS A 37 10.66 -9.25 8.77
CA LYS A 37 11.30 -8.48 9.85
C LYS A 37 10.65 -7.12 10.07
N PHE A 38 10.24 -6.43 9.00
CA PHE A 38 9.50 -5.18 9.12
C PHE A 38 8.11 -5.41 9.75
N LEU A 39 7.38 -6.44 9.32
CA LEU A 39 6.06 -6.78 9.88
C LEU A 39 6.14 -7.17 11.37
N GLU A 40 7.24 -7.78 11.82
CA GLU A 40 7.45 -8.07 13.25
C GLU A 40 7.42 -6.80 14.11
N THR A 41 7.84 -5.65 13.58
CA THR A 41 7.80 -4.37 14.31
C THR A 41 6.39 -3.92 14.65
N PHE A 42 5.36 -4.39 13.93
CA PHE A 42 3.97 -4.01 14.21
C PHE A 42 3.45 -4.59 15.52
N LYS A 43 4.13 -5.60 16.09
CA LYS A 43 3.85 -6.09 17.45
C LYS A 43 4.23 -5.05 18.50
N GLU A 44 5.30 -4.29 18.25
CA GLU A 44 5.80 -3.24 19.14
C GLU A 44 5.13 -1.89 18.84
N PHE A 45 4.89 -1.60 17.56
CA PHE A 45 4.26 -0.38 17.07
C PHE A 45 2.95 -0.73 16.36
N PRO A 46 1.86 -1.00 17.10
CA PRO A 46 0.59 -1.33 16.49
C PRO A 46 0.11 -0.18 15.60
N PRO A 47 -0.45 -0.47 14.40
CA PRO A 47 -0.97 0.56 13.52
C PRO A 47 -2.08 1.34 14.24
N SER A 48 -1.80 2.62 14.51
CA SER A 48 -2.70 3.52 15.26
C SER A 48 -3.79 4.15 14.39
N GLN A 49 -3.63 4.06 13.07
CA GLN A 49 -4.62 4.54 12.14
C GLN A 49 -5.76 3.52 12.10
N THR A 50 -6.92 3.89 12.64
CA THR A 50 -8.14 3.12 12.39
C THR A 50 -8.29 2.97 10.88
N PRO A 51 -8.51 1.75 10.34
CA PRO A 51 -8.71 1.56 8.92
C PRO A 51 -9.75 2.57 8.46
N ALA A 52 -9.52 3.23 7.32
CA ALA A 52 -10.46 4.19 6.77
C ALA A 52 -11.80 3.46 6.61
N SER A 53 -12.70 3.63 7.57
CA SER A 53 -14.06 3.20 7.43
C SER A 53 -14.63 4.16 6.41
N PHE A 54 -14.76 3.70 5.17
CA PHE A 54 -15.65 4.33 4.19
C PHE A 54 -17.12 4.11 4.62
N ASN A 55 -17.40 4.19 5.92
CA ASN A 55 -18.73 4.17 6.48
C ASN A 55 -19.22 5.61 6.39
N LEU A 56 -20.05 5.87 5.38
CA LEU A 56 -20.83 7.10 5.27
C LEU A 56 -21.51 7.45 6.60
N ASP A 57 -21.86 6.45 7.42
CA ASP A 57 -22.45 6.61 8.74
C ASP A 57 -21.66 7.54 9.67
N SER A 58 -20.32 7.42 9.72
CA SER A 58 -19.48 8.28 10.56
C SER A 58 -19.41 9.73 10.04
N VAL A 59 -19.57 9.94 8.73
CA VAL A 59 -19.66 11.27 8.13
C VAL A 59 -21.03 11.88 8.39
N MET A 60 -22.09 11.07 8.24
CA MET A 60 -23.47 11.48 8.51
C MET A 60 -23.71 11.79 9.98
N GLU A 61 -23.06 11.09 10.91
CA GLU A 61 -23.11 11.38 12.33
C GLU A 61 -22.46 12.74 12.65
N LYS A 62 -21.25 13.01 12.12
CA LYS A 62 -20.56 14.30 12.28
C LYS A 62 -21.37 15.48 11.74
N LEU A 63 -22.09 15.28 10.63
CA LEU A 63 -22.98 16.29 10.06
C LEU A 63 -24.23 16.54 10.92
N LYS A 64 -24.77 15.51 11.59
CA LYS A 64 -25.91 15.64 12.51
C LYS A 64 -25.55 16.34 13.82
N THR A 65 -24.31 16.24 14.27
CA THR A 65 -23.84 16.85 15.52
C THR A 65 -23.35 18.29 15.37
N ALA A 66 -23.24 18.82 14.14
CA ALA A 66 -22.85 20.21 13.94
C ALA A 66 -23.99 21.15 14.39
N PRO A 67 -23.78 22.02 15.41
CA PRO A 67 -24.82 22.94 15.84
C PRO A 67 -25.05 23.98 14.74
N THR A 68 -26.28 24.06 14.25
CA THR A 68 -26.72 25.09 13.30
C THR A 68 -26.67 26.45 14.00
N THR A 69 -25.58 27.18 13.85
CA THR A 69 -25.47 28.57 14.30
C THR A 69 -26.48 29.41 13.51
N LYS A 70 -27.52 29.91 14.20
CA LYS A 70 -28.30 31.07 13.79
C LYS A 70 -27.73 32.32 14.46
#